data_AF-A0A258E8K6-F1
#
_entry.id   AF-A0A258E8K6-F1
#
_cell.length_a   1.000
_cell.length_b   1.000
_cell.length_c   1.000
_cell.angle_alpha   90.00
_cell.angle_beta   90.00
_cell.angle_gamma   90.00
#
_symmetry.space_group_name_H-M   'P 1'
#
loop_
_entity.id
_entity.type
_entity.pdbx_description
1 polymer ?
#
loop_
_entity_poly.entity_id
_entity_poly.type
_entity_poly.pdbx_seq_one_letter_code
_entity_poly.pdbx_strand_id
1 'polypeptide(L)'
;MTVSVGARQFRGTDDTALVFGASMPLGLFDRNQGNIAAANAERTGAEARRNAALAAAIRRTRDAQAALRTAEAQLAFLENQAEPEAIEAVRIAREGFSAGRFTLLDVLDAEQALNTVQAAMITAELERAQAVAALTRASETEGSAR
;
A
#
# COMPACT_ATOMS: atom_id res chain seq x y z
N MET A 1 36.97 25.41 29.11
CA MET A 1 37.41 26.61 29.84
C MET A 1 37.62 27.70 28.81
N THR A 2 36.97 28.85 28.96
CA THR A 2 37.17 30.01 28.08
C THR A 2 37.72 31.16 28.93
N VAL A 3 38.79 31.80 28.46
CA VAL A 3 39.45 32.92 29.14
C VAL A 3 39.27 34.16 28.29
N SER A 4 38.83 35.25 28.91
CA SER A 4 38.58 36.53 28.24
C SER A 4 39.26 37.68 28.99
N VAL A 5 39.85 38.61 28.25
CA VAL A 5 40.51 39.81 28.77
C VAL A 5 39.82 41.04 28.16
N GLY A 6 39.40 41.98 29.01
CA GLY A 6 38.78 43.23 28.58
C GLY A 6 39.25 44.41 29.44
N ALA A 7 39.46 45.56 28.81
CA ALA A 7 39.77 46.80 29.52
C ALA A 7 38.51 47.68 29.55
N ARG A 8 38.12 48.15 30.74
CA ARG A 8 37.01 49.08 30.92
C ARG A 8 37.56 50.41 31.42
N GLN A 9 37.31 51.49 30.67
CA GLN A 9 37.58 52.86 31.12
C GLN A 9 36.33 53.43 31.80
N PHE A 10 36.50 53.96 33.01
CA PHE A 10 35.45 54.70 33.72
C PHE A 10 35.60 56.19 33.40
N ARG A 11 34.61 56.78 32.70
CA ARG A 11 34.59 58.23 32.45
C ARG A 11 34.13 58.94 33.72
N GLY A 12 35.09 59.33 34.55
CA GLY A 12 34.88 60.11 35.79
C GLY A 12 36.15 60.28 36.61
N THR A 13 37.05 59.30 36.52
CA THR A 13 38.41 59.31 37.08
C THR A 13 39.26 58.59 36.03
N ASP A 14 40.47 59.05 35.73
CA ASP A 14 41.33 58.57 34.62
C ASP A 14 41.90 57.16 34.84
N ASP A 15 41.09 56.25 35.40
CA ASP A 15 41.47 54.90 35.82
C ASP A 15 41.09 53.88 34.74
N THR A 16 42.11 53.24 34.18
CA THR A 16 41.96 52.10 33.27
C THR A 16 42.02 50.81 34.08
N ALA A 17 40.89 50.12 34.21
CA ALA A 17 40.83 48.84 34.90
C ALA A 17 40.99 47.68 33.90
N LEU A 18 41.99 46.82 34.13
CA LEU A 18 42.19 45.56 33.44
C LEU A 18 41.35 44.48 34.10
N VAL A 19 40.43 43.87 33.34
CA VAL A 19 39.54 42.81 33.83
C VAL A 19 39.94 41.48 33.18
N PHE A 20 40.27 40.50 34.03
CA PHE A 20 40.54 39.12 33.63
C PHE A 20 39.36 38.23 34.06
N GLY A 21 38.74 37.55 33.11
CA GLY A 21 37.64 36.61 33.37
C GLY A 21 38.00 35.20 32.90
N ALA A 22 37.82 34.21 33.77
CA ALA A 22 37.93 32.79 33.43
C ALA A 22 36.58 32.11 33.64
N SER A 23 36.08 31.43 32.60
CA SER A 23 34.84 30.65 32.63
C SER A 23 35.13 29.16 32.57
N MET A 24 34.67 28.43 33.58
CA MET A 24 34.71 26.97 33.65
C MET A 24 33.27 26.45 33.76
N PRO A 25 32.72 25.79 32.73
CA PRO A 25 31.39 25.20 32.84
C PRO A 25 31.45 24.06 33.86
N LEU A 26 30.75 24.23 34.99
CA LEU A 26 30.52 23.17 35.97
C LEU A 26 29.51 22.18 35.37
N GLY A 27 29.99 21.04 34.86
CA GLY A 27 29.19 19.99 34.21
C GLY A 27 28.34 19.15 35.16
N LEU A 28 27.61 19.79 36.08
CA LEU A 28 26.83 19.10 37.13
C LEU A 28 25.46 18.60 36.65
N PHE A 29 24.96 19.08 35.51
CA PHE A 29 23.66 18.68 34.93
C PHE A 29 23.74 18.60 33.41
N ASP A 30 23.71 17.38 32.85
CA ASP A 30 23.62 17.18 31.41
C ASP A 30 22.21 17.50 30.91
N ARG A 31 22.02 18.73 30.39
CA ARG A 31 20.74 19.21 29.86
C ARG A 31 20.42 18.66 28.46
N ASN A 32 21.34 17.94 27.81
CA ASN A 32 21.11 17.36 26.48
C ASN A 32 20.39 16.02 26.52
N GLN A 33 20.17 15.42 27.70
CA GLN A 33 19.47 14.15 27.83
C GLN A 33 18.10 14.14 27.16
N GLY A 34 17.37 15.26 27.18
CA GLY A 34 16.11 15.42 26.46
C GLY A 34 16.27 15.38 24.93
N ASN A 35 17.28 16.05 24.38
CA ASN A 35 17.58 16.02 22.94
C ASN A 35 18.06 14.64 22.49
N ILE A 36 18.85 13.94 23.33
CA ILE A 36 19.29 12.57 23.08
C ILE A 36 18.10 11.61 23.10
N ALA A 37 17.20 11.75 24.09
CA ALA A 37 15.97 10.98 24.15
C ALA A 37 15.05 11.23 22.94
N ALA A 38 14.91 12.49 22.52
CA ALA A 38 14.16 12.85 21.32
C ALA A 38 14.77 12.24 20.05
N ALA A 39 16.09 12.35 19.85
CA ALA A 39 16.79 11.75 18.71
C ALA A 39 16.66 10.22 18.69
N ASN A 40 16.73 9.56 19.86
CA ASN A 40 16.51 8.11 19.97
C ASN A 40 15.05 7.71 19.66
N ALA A 41 14.07 8.51 20.09
CA ALA A 41 12.68 8.30 19.76
C ALA A 41 12.41 8.50 18.26
N GLU A 42 13.00 9.53 17.64
CA GLU A 42 12.94 9.76 16.19
C GLU A 42 13.52 8.60 15.41
N ARG A 43 14.68 8.07 15.84
CA ARG A 43 15.30 6.90 15.23
C ARG A 43 14.40 5.67 15.34
N THR A 44 13.90 5.36 16.54
CA THR A 44 12.97 4.25 16.76
C THR A 44 11.71 4.40 15.89
N GLY A 45 11.18 5.63 15.80
CA GLY A 45 10.04 5.95 14.95
C GLY A 45 10.33 5.77 13.46
N ALA A 46 11.53 6.12 13.00
CA ALA A 46 11.96 5.90 11.62
C ALA A 46 12.13 4.41 11.30
N GLU A 47 12.70 3.63 12.22
CA GLU A 47 12.83 2.17 12.10
C GLU A 47 11.46 1.49 12.03
N ALA A 48 10.52 1.90 12.90
CA ALA A 48 9.14 1.41 12.88
C ALA A 48 8.43 1.75 11.56
N ARG A 49 8.57 2.99 11.05
CA ARG A 49 8.02 3.41 9.76
C ARG A 49 8.60 2.59 8.59
N ARG A 50 9.91 2.34 8.59
CA ARG A 50 10.58 1.49 7.60
C ARG A 50 10.03 0.07 7.62
N ASN A 51 9.92 -0.54 8.80
CA ASN A 51 9.41 -1.90 8.94
C ASN A 51 7.94 -2.00 8.50
N ALA A 52 7.12 -1.00 8.84
CA ALA A 52 5.73 -0.92 8.39
C ALA A 52 5.61 -0.80 6.86
N ALA A 53 6.46 0.03 6.23
CA ALA A 53 6.50 0.19 4.78
C ALA A 53 6.92 -1.10 4.07
N LEU A 54 7.93 -1.81 4.59
CA LEU A 54 8.36 -3.11 4.07
C LEU A 54 7.26 -4.15 4.19
N ALA A 55 6.61 -4.25 5.36
CA ALA A 55 5.49 -5.16 5.55
C ALA A 55 4.31 -4.83 4.62
N ALA A 56 4.03 -3.55 4.38
CA ALA A 56 2.99 -3.11 3.46
C ALA A 56 3.32 -3.41 1.98
N ALA A 57 4.60 -3.35 1.58
CA ALA A 57 5.03 -3.75 0.24
C ALA A 57 4.81 -5.25 0.03
N ILE A 58 5.28 -6.09 0.96
CA ILE A 58 5.10 -7.55 0.91
C ILE A 58 3.61 -7.92 0.84
N ARG A 59 2.78 -7.28 1.67
CA ARG A 59 1.32 -7.52 1.64
C ARG A 59 0.73 -7.17 0.27
N ARG A 60 1.02 -5.99 -0.27
CA ARG A 60 0.52 -5.57 -1.60
C ARG A 60 0.86 -6.59 -2.70
N THR A 61 2.10 -7.09 -2.73
CA THR A 61 2.52 -8.10 -3.70
C THR A 61 1.72 -9.41 -3.53
N ARG A 62 1.55 -9.88 -2.28
CA ARG A 62 0.78 -11.10 -1.98
C ARG A 62 -0.70 -10.96 -2.32
N ASP A 63 -1.30 -9.83 -2.01
CA ASP A 63 -2.71 -9.54 -2.27
C ASP A 63 -2.95 -9.51 -3.79
N ALA A 64 -2.06 -8.87 -4.56
CA ALA A 64 -2.14 -8.86 -6.03
C ALA A 64 -1.99 -10.26 -6.64
N GLN A 65 -1.07 -11.08 -6.13
CA GLN A 65 -0.92 -12.47 -6.56
C GLN A 65 -2.14 -13.33 -6.22
N ALA A 66 -2.73 -13.13 -5.04
CA ALA A 66 -3.94 -13.85 -4.64
C ALA A 66 -5.12 -13.46 -5.54
N ALA A 67 -5.33 -12.16 -5.77
CA ALA A 67 -6.36 -11.66 -6.67
C ALA A 67 -6.21 -12.22 -8.09
N LEU A 68 -4.99 -12.28 -8.63
CA LEU A 68 -4.73 -12.85 -9.95
C LEU A 68 -5.14 -14.32 -10.02
N ARG A 69 -4.70 -15.14 -9.05
CA ARG A 69 -5.06 -16.57 -9.00
C ARG A 69 -6.56 -16.79 -8.89
N THR A 70 -7.25 -15.96 -8.08
CA THR A 70 -8.71 -16.04 -7.94
C THR A 70 -9.40 -15.69 -9.26
N ALA A 71 -9.00 -14.61 -9.93
CA ALA A 71 -9.58 -14.21 -11.21
C ALA A 71 -9.33 -15.26 -12.31
N GLU A 72 -8.13 -15.85 -12.35
CA GLU A 72 -7.81 -16.93 -13.30
C GLU A 72 -8.62 -18.20 -13.04
N ALA A 73 -8.78 -18.60 -11.78
CA ALA A 73 -9.61 -19.75 -11.41
C ALA A 73 -11.10 -19.50 -11.75
N GLN A 74 -11.58 -18.28 -11.51
CA GLN A 74 -12.95 -17.89 -11.85
C GLN A 74 -13.18 -17.90 -13.36
N LEU A 75 -12.28 -17.31 -14.13
CA LEU A 75 -12.36 -17.31 -15.59
C LEU A 75 -12.34 -18.73 -16.15
N ALA A 76 -11.43 -19.58 -15.66
CA ALA A 76 -11.35 -20.98 -16.06
C ALA A 76 -12.62 -21.76 -15.73
N PHE A 77 -13.26 -21.52 -14.59
CA PHE A 77 -14.55 -22.12 -14.25
C PHE A 77 -15.65 -21.67 -15.20
N LEU A 78 -15.71 -20.37 -15.49
CA LEU A 78 -16.73 -19.81 -16.37
C LEU A 78 -16.61 -20.35 -17.81
N GLU A 79 -15.38 -20.35 -18.36
CA GLU A 79 -15.10 -20.84 -19.72
C GLU A 79 -15.32 -22.34 -19.88
N ASN A 80 -14.86 -23.15 -18.91
CA ASN A 80 -14.82 -24.60 -19.08
C ASN A 80 -16.07 -25.32 -18.54
N GLN A 81 -16.89 -24.65 -17.72
CA GLN A 81 -18.06 -25.28 -17.08
C GLN A 81 -19.32 -24.42 -17.28
N ALA A 82 -19.35 -23.21 -16.75
CA ALA A 82 -20.59 -22.44 -16.68
C ALA A 82 -21.12 -22.02 -18.06
N GLU A 83 -20.26 -21.58 -18.98
CA GLU A 83 -20.67 -21.17 -20.33
C GLU A 83 -21.16 -22.36 -21.17
N PRO A 84 -20.43 -23.50 -21.26
CA PRO A 84 -20.93 -24.69 -21.93
C PRO A 84 -22.28 -25.18 -21.38
N GLU A 85 -22.44 -25.19 -20.05
CA GLU A 85 -23.71 -25.58 -19.41
C GLU A 85 -24.86 -24.62 -19.75
N ALA A 86 -24.61 -23.32 -19.77
CA ALA A 86 -25.63 -22.33 -20.12
C ALA A 86 -26.00 -22.38 -21.61
N ILE A 87 -25.03 -22.61 -22.50
CA ILE A 87 -25.29 -22.84 -23.94
C ILE A 87 -26.17 -24.08 -24.11
N GLU A 88 -25.87 -25.15 -23.39
CA GLU A 88 -26.63 -26.39 -23.44
C GLU A 88 -28.05 -26.21 -22.89
N ALA A 89 -28.22 -25.45 -21.81
CA ALA A 89 -29.53 -25.10 -21.26
C ALA A 89 -30.38 -24.35 -22.30
N VAL A 90 -29.80 -23.37 -23.02
CA VAL A 90 -30.48 -22.68 -24.12
C VAL A 90 -30.88 -23.65 -25.23
N ARG A 91 -29.99 -24.58 -25.61
CA ARG A 91 -30.28 -25.61 -26.63
C ARG A 91 -31.48 -26.46 -26.23
N ILE A 92 -31.46 -27.02 -25.01
CA ILE A 92 -32.54 -27.84 -24.46
C ILE A 92 -33.85 -27.05 -24.39
N ALA A 93 -33.80 -25.79 -23.94
CA ALA A 93 -34.98 -24.94 -23.84
C ALA A 93 -35.62 -24.71 -25.22
N ARG A 94 -34.82 -24.38 -26.24
CA ARG A 94 -35.30 -24.20 -27.62
C ARG A 94 -35.90 -25.47 -28.20
N GLU A 95 -35.27 -26.62 -27.98
CA GLU A 95 -35.79 -27.92 -28.43
C GLU A 95 -37.11 -28.24 -27.74
N GLY A 96 -37.19 -28.06 -26.41
CA GLY A 96 -38.41 -28.24 -25.63
C GLY A 96 -39.55 -27.32 -26.08
N PHE A 97 -39.26 -26.06 -26.41
CA PHE A 97 -40.22 -25.11 -26.97
C PHE A 97 -40.73 -25.56 -28.34
N SER A 98 -39.84 -25.97 -29.25
CA SER A 98 -40.21 -26.46 -30.58
C SER A 98 -41.09 -27.73 -30.53
N ALA A 99 -40.89 -28.55 -29.49
CA ALA A 99 -41.69 -29.74 -29.23
C ALA A 99 -42.98 -29.47 -28.43
N GLY A 100 -43.28 -28.21 -28.08
CA GLY A 100 -44.44 -27.81 -27.28
C GLY A 100 -44.39 -28.24 -25.81
N ARG A 101 -43.21 -28.65 -25.31
CA ARG A 101 -43.00 -29.10 -23.92
C ARG A 101 -42.62 -27.95 -22.98
N PHE A 102 -42.01 -26.89 -23.50
CA PHE A 102 -41.67 -25.67 -22.78
C PHE A 102 -42.32 -24.45 -23.42
N THR A 103 -42.39 -23.38 -22.65
CA THR A 103 -42.92 -22.08 -23.07
C THR A 103 -41.80 -21.20 -23.65
N LEU A 104 -42.19 -20.09 -24.30
CA LEU A 104 -41.22 -19.09 -24.74
C LEU A 104 -40.47 -18.45 -23.56
N LEU A 105 -41.12 -18.32 -22.40
CA LEU A 105 -40.49 -17.78 -21.20
C LEU A 105 -39.33 -18.65 -20.73
N ASP A 106 -39.45 -19.98 -20.79
CA ASP A 106 -38.37 -20.90 -20.41
C ASP A 106 -37.13 -20.73 -21.32
N VAL A 107 -37.34 -20.41 -22.60
CA VAL A 107 -36.24 -20.10 -23.53
C VAL A 107 -35.57 -18.78 -23.17
N LEU A 108 -36.36 -17.75 -22.87
CA LEU A 108 -35.85 -16.43 -22.49
C LEU A 108 -35.09 -16.49 -21.16
N ASP A 109 -35.57 -17.29 -20.19
CA ASP A 109 -34.89 -17.50 -18.91
C ASP A 109 -33.53 -18.20 -19.11
N ALA A 110 -33.46 -19.21 -20.00
CA ALA A 110 -32.20 -19.86 -20.36
C ALA A 110 -31.24 -18.90 -21.09
N GLU A 111 -31.75 -18.09 -22.03
CA GLU A 111 -30.94 -17.07 -22.72
C GLU A 111 -30.42 -16.01 -21.73
N GLN A 112 -31.25 -15.60 -20.76
CA GLN A 112 -30.85 -14.67 -19.70
C GLN A 112 -29.76 -15.28 -18.80
N ALA A 113 -29.85 -16.58 -18.49
CA ALA A 113 -28.81 -17.28 -17.74
C ALA A 113 -27.48 -17.28 -18.51
N LEU A 114 -27.50 -17.58 -19.81
CA LEU A 114 -26.31 -17.50 -20.67
C LEU A 114 -25.71 -16.08 -20.71
N ASN A 115 -26.55 -15.06 -20.90
CA ASN A 115 -26.10 -13.67 -20.87
C ASN A 115 -25.46 -13.28 -19.53
N THR A 116 -25.98 -13.82 -18.42
CA THR A 116 -25.42 -13.58 -17.07
C THR A 116 -24.03 -14.21 -16.95
N VAL A 117 -23.83 -15.43 -17.46
CA VAL A 117 -22.51 -16.09 -17.48
C VAL A 117 -21.52 -15.30 -18.34
N GLN A 118 -21.94 -14.86 -19.54
CA GLN A 118 -21.09 -14.05 -20.42
C GLN A 118 -20.69 -12.71 -19.79
N ALA A 119 -21.62 -12.04 -19.09
CA ALA A 119 -21.30 -10.82 -18.35
C ALA A 119 -20.31 -11.08 -17.20
N ALA A 120 -20.45 -12.22 -16.50
CA ALA A 120 -19.51 -12.64 -15.47
C ALA A 120 -18.12 -12.93 -16.04
N MET A 121 -18.02 -13.50 -17.24
CA MET A 121 -16.74 -13.73 -17.93
C MET A 121 -16.02 -12.42 -18.25
N ILE A 122 -16.71 -11.45 -18.83
CA ILE A 122 -16.15 -10.12 -19.11
C ILE A 122 -15.64 -9.46 -17.83
N THR A 123 -16.39 -9.60 -16.73
CA THR A 123 -15.99 -9.08 -15.42
C THR A 123 -14.73 -9.81 -14.90
N ALA A 124 -14.68 -11.14 -15.01
CA ALA A 124 -13.53 -11.93 -14.58
C ALA A 124 -12.26 -11.61 -15.41
N GLU A 125 -12.40 -11.37 -16.72
CA GLU A 125 -11.29 -10.91 -17.57
C GLU A 125 -10.77 -9.54 -17.14
N LEU A 126 -11.68 -8.61 -16.82
CA LEU A 126 -11.32 -7.30 -16.31
C LEU A 126 -10.58 -7.40 -14.96
N GLU A 127 -11.09 -8.21 -14.03
CA GLU A 127 -10.46 -8.46 -12.73
C GLU A 127 -9.07 -9.06 -12.89
N ARG A 128 -8.91 -10.03 -13.81
CA ARG A 128 -7.60 -10.61 -14.14
C ARG A 128 -6.64 -9.55 -14.66
N ALA A 129 -7.08 -8.71 -15.61
CA ALA A 129 -6.25 -7.63 -16.16
C ALA A 129 -5.83 -6.61 -15.07
N GLN A 130 -6.75 -6.25 -14.18
CA GLN A 130 -6.47 -5.37 -13.04
C GLN A 130 -5.48 -6.00 -12.06
N ALA A 131 -5.61 -7.29 -11.77
CA ALA A 131 -4.70 -8.01 -10.89
C ALA A 131 -3.28 -8.12 -11.48
N VAL A 132 -3.16 -8.38 -12.79
CA VAL A 132 -1.86 -8.33 -13.50
C VAL A 132 -1.25 -6.94 -13.38
N ALA A 133 -2.01 -5.87 -13.67
CA ALA A 133 -1.51 -4.50 -13.56
C ALA A 133 -1.10 -4.13 -12.11
N ALA A 134 -1.83 -4.61 -11.11
CA ALA A 134 -1.49 -4.42 -9.71
C ALA A 134 -0.19 -5.15 -9.33
N LEU A 135 0.01 -6.37 -9.83
CA LEU A 135 1.23 -7.15 -9.61
C LEU A 135 2.44 -6.49 -10.27
N THR A 136 2.31 -6.01 -11.50
CA THR A 136 3.37 -5.26 -12.19
C THR A 136 3.79 -4.04 -11.38
N ARG A 137 2.82 -3.19 -10.96
CA ARG A 137 3.11 -2.02 -10.12
C ARG A 137 3.79 -2.39 -8.79
N ALA A 138 3.38 -3.48 -8.15
CA ALA A 138 4.01 -3.95 -6.92
C ALA A 138 5.48 -4.37 -7.17
N SER A 139 5.74 -5.11 -8.25
CA SER A 139 7.10 -5.55 -8.62
C SER A 139 8.04 -4.40 -9.03
N GLU A 140 7.53 -3.36 -9.69
CA GLU A 140 8.31 -2.16 -10.04
C GLU A 140 8.77 -1.39 -8.78
N THR A 141 7.90 -1.28 -7.77
CA THR A 141 8.26 -0.62 -6.51
C THR A 141 9.30 -1.40 -5.70
N GLU A 142 9.39 -2.72 -5.86
CA GLU A 142 10.45 -3.53 -5.26
C GLU A 142 11.79 -3.36 -6.01
N GLY A 143 11.75 -3.19 -7.34
CA GLY A 143 12.94 -2.96 -8.18
C GLY A 143 13.62 -1.60 -7.96
N SER A 144 12.84 -0.55 -7.69
CA SER A 144 13.37 0.81 -7.43
C SER A 144 13.99 1.00 -6.03
N ALA A 145 13.83 0.04 -5.12
CA ALA A 145 14.32 0.11 -3.75
C ALA A 145 15.67 -0.58 -3.52
N ARG A 146 16.31 -1.08 -4.59
CA ARG A 146 17.70 -1.58 -4.61
C ARG A 146 18.62 -0.56 -5.25
#